data_AF-A0A430AW83-F1
#
_entry.id   AF-A0A430AW83-F1
#
_cell.length_a   1.000
_cell.length_b   1.000
_cell.length_c   1.000
_cell.angle_alpha   90.00
_cell.angle_beta   90.00
_cell.angle_gamma   90.00
#
_symmetry.space_group_name_H-M   'P 1'
#
loop_
_entity.id
_entity.type
_entity.pdbx_description
1 polymer ?
#
loop_
_entity_poly.entity_id
_entity_poly.type
_entity_poly.pdbx_seq_one_letter_code
_entity_poly.pdbx_strand_id
1 'polypeptide(L)'
;MFKLMNTVSITLMNEDNNQKPLNYGAFLKQAANEFGGYTLTNQEGGWLSDEINELMVDKSQKLDLSFEELDSGKSQVISNVANFLFDKDFGGQESIFVQLDGKPMLVFPGQVAEMMEFIESHYNVETKTTVK
;
A
#
# COMPACT_ATOMS: atom_id res chain seq x y z
N MET A 1 8.67 19.69 18.52
CA MET A 1 7.40 19.72 17.77
C MET A 1 7.33 18.39 17.06
N PHE A 2 6.44 17.47 17.46
CA PHE A 2 6.25 16.21 16.74
C PHE A 2 5.45 16.54 15.49
N LYS A 3 6.05 16.36 14.31
CA LYS A 3 5.33 16.51 13.05
C LYS A 3 4.45 15.27 12.91
N LEU A 4 3.13 15.47 12.82
CA LEU A 4 2.19 14.38 12.55
C LEU A 4 2.52 13.85 11.15
N MET A 5 2.83 12.56 11.05
CA MET A 5 3.01 11.89 9.77
C MET A 5 1.68 11.32 9.30
N ASN A 6 1.35 11.58 8.04
CA ASN A 6 0.24 10.92 7.34
C ASN A 6 0.61 9.46 7.10
N THR A 7 -0.38 8.57 7.07
CA THR A 7 -0.15 7.14 6.80
C THR A 7 -1.23 6.56 5.91
N VAL A 8 -0.78 5.90 4.84
CA VAL A 8 -1.61 5.00 4.02
C VAL A 8 -1.24 3.57 4.39
N SER A 9 -2.23 2.80 4.84
CA SER A 9 -2.10 1.38 5.14
C SER A 9 -2.77 0.55 4.05
N ILE A 10 -2.11 -0.50 3.57
CA ILE A 10 -2.71 -1.48 2.63
C ILE A 10 -2.58 -2.87 3.23
N THR A 11 -3.69 -3.62 3.26
CA THR A 11 -3.62 -5.04 3.60
C THR A 11 -3.09 -5.83 2.41
N LEU A 12 -1.92 -6.42 2.57
CA LEU A 12 -1.30 -7.35 1.64
C LEU A 12 -1.80 -8.76 1.93
N MET A 13 -2.12 -9.51 0.89
CA MET A 13 -2.54 -10.91 0.99
C MET A 13 -1.33 -11.83 0.87
N ASN A 14 -1.37 -12.99 1.53
CA ASN A 14 -0.30 -13.96 1.47
C ASN A 14 -0.28 -14.76 0.18
N GLU A 15 -1.45 -15.09 -0.38
CA GLU A 15 -1.56 -16.00 -1.50
C GLU A 15 -2.41 -15.43 -2.65
N ASP A 16 -2.14 -15.92 -3.87
CA ASP A 16 -2.98 -15.74 -5.05
C ASP A 16 -4.22 -16.67 -5.00
N ASN A 17 -5.06 -16.57 -6.03
CA ASN A 17 -6.25 -17.42 -6.19
C ASN A 17 -5.93 -18.91 -6.38
N ASN A 18 -4.67 -19.29 -6.58
CA ASN A 18 -4.18 -20.66 -6.71
C ASN A 18 -3.40 -21.12 -5.47
N GLN A 19 -3.48 -20.41 -4.34
CA GLN A 19 -2.76 -20.71 -3.09
C GLN A 19 -1.23 -20.65 -3.24
N LYS A 20 -0.72 -19.84 -4.17
CA LYS A 20 0.71 -19.57 -4.31
C LYS A 20 1.06 -18.28 -3.59
N PRO A 21 2.22 -18.20 -2.91
CA PRO A 21 2.54 -16.99 -2.18
C PRO A 21 2.83 -15.81 -3.12
N LEU A 22 2.44 -14.61 -2.70
CA LEU A 22 2.64 -13.37 -3.44
C LEU A 22 4.00 -12.73 -3.09
N ASN A 23 4.73 -12.31 -4.12
CA ASN A 23 6.01 -11.64 -3.98
C ASN A 23 5.84 -10.12 -4.06
N TYR A 24 6.12 -9.44 -2.95
CA TYR A 24 6.01 -7.97 -2.86
C TYR A 24 7.35 -7.24 -2.98
N GLY A 25 8.46 -7.94 -3.20
CA GLY A 25 9.82 -7.38 -3.10
C GLY A 25 10.05 -6.14 -3.96
N ALA A 26 9.52 -6.12 -5.19
CA ALA A 26 9.63 -4.97 -6.08
C ALA A 26 8.87 -3.73 -5.55
N PHE A 27 7.71 -3.93 -4.92
CA PHE A 27 6.90 -2.84 -4.36
C PHE A 27 7.48 -2.32 -3.05
N LEU A 28 8.00 -3.21 -2.21
CA LEU A 28 8.67 -2.83 -0.96
C LEU A 28 9.95 -2.05 -1.23
N LYS A 29 10.71 -2.42 -2.26
CA LYS A 29 11.87 -1.65 -2.71
C LYS A 29 11.47 -0.25 -3.21
N GLN A 30 10.38 -0.15 -3.98
CA GLN A 30 9.83 1.15 -4.38
C GLN A 30 9.38 1.97 -3.17
N ALA A 31 8.68 1.35 -2.22
CA ALA A 31 8.24 2.00 -0.99
C ALA A 31 9.43 2.53 -0.17
N ALA A 32 10.47 1.73 0.02
CA ALA A 32 11.70 2.16 0.70
C ALA A 32 12.35 3.38 0.02
N ASN A 33 12.35 3.43 -1.32
CA ASN A 33 12.92 4.53 -2.09
C ASN A 33 12.07 5.81 -1.99
N GLU A 34 10.75 5.71 -2.16
CA GLU A 34 9.86 6.87 -2.28
C GLU A 34 9.38 7.42 -0.92
N PHE A 35 9.25 6.57 0.09
CA PHE A 35 8.80 6.94 1.44
C PHE A 35 9.95 7.03 2.45
N GLY A 36 11.17 6.63 2.08
CA GLY A 36 12.31 6.53 2.99
C GLY A 36 12.22 5.35 3.96
N GLY A 37 11.25 4.46 3.78
CA GLY A 37 11.00 3.29 4.61
C GLY A 37 9.53 2.85 4.57
N TYR A 38 9.23 1.73 5.19
CA TYR A 38 7.88 1.21 5.39
C TYR A 38 7.83 0.37 6.66
N THR A 39 6.63 0.14 7.19
CA THR A 39 6.42 -0.82 8.28
C THR A 39 5.53 -1.95 7.79
N LEU A 40 5.92 -3.19 8.07
CA LEU A 40 5.07 -4.37 7.91
C LEU A 40 4.64 -4.84 9.30
N THR A 41 3.33 -4.91 9.50
CA THR A 41 2.75 -5.45 10.74
C THR A 41 1.97 -6.71 10.43
N ASN A 42 2.36 -7.82 11.05
CA ASN A 42 1.65 -9.09 10.93
C ASN A 42 0.19 -8.92 11.36
N GLN A 43 -0.73 -9.37 10.50
CA GLN A 43 -2.09 -9.69 10.94
C GLN A 43 -2.10 -11.21 11.23
N GLU A 44 -1.96 -11.53 12.51
CA GLU A 44 -1.78 -12.87 13.09
C GLU A 44 -1.14 -13.95 12.22
N GLY A 45 0.15 -13.76 11.95
CA GLY A 45 1.23 -14.76 12.07
C GLY A 45 2.08 -14.95 10.83
N GLY A 46 3.24 -15.60 11.01
CA GLY A 46 3.93 -16.18 9.88
C GLY A 46 5.46 -16.17 9.80
N TRP A 47 5.99 -16.90 8.80
CA TRP A 47 7.33 -17.38 8.47
C TRP A 47 8.08 -16.55 7.41
N LEU A 48 9.40 -16.40 7.60
CA LEU A 48 10.37 -15.93 6.62
C LEU A 48 11.06 -17.13 5.93
N SER A 49 11.23 -17.06 4.61
CA SER A 49 12.07 -17.98 3.84
C SER A 49 13.46 -17.37 3.63
N ASP A 50 14.51 -18.12 3.95
CA ASP A 50 15.91 -17.69 3.90
C ASP A 50 16.56 -17.78 2.51
N GLU A 51 15.82 -18.16 1.47
CA GLU A 51 16.33 -18.21 0.10
C GLU A 51 15.44 -17.40 -0.85
N ILE A 52 16.10 -16.52 -1.61
CA ILE A 52 15.61 -15.55 -2.62
C ILE A 52 15.35 -14.13 -2.05
N ASN A 53 15.78 -13.10 -2.79
CA ASN A 53 15.57 -11.66 -2.55
C ASN A 53 14.08 -11.22 -2.59
N GLU A 54 13.17 -12.11 -2.22
CA GLU A 54 11.73 -11.98 -2.38
C GLU A 54 11.07 -12.16 -1.01
N LEU A 55 10.53 -11.07 -0.47
CA LEU A 55 9.72 -11.15 0.74
C LEU A 55 8.38 -11.80 0.38
N MET A 56 8.26 -13.08 0.69
CA MET A 56 7.01 -13.82 0.70
C MET A 56 6.34 -13.59 2.05
N VAL A 57 5.09 -13.16 2.05
CA VAL A 57 4.30 -13.03 3.27
C VAL A 57 3.43 -14.27 3.36
N ASP A 58 3.45 -14.95 4.49
CA ASP A 58 2.77 -16.23 4.67
C ASP A 58 1.46 -16.10 5.45
N LYS A 59 1.16 -14.89 5.95
CA LYS A 59 -0.19 -14.42 6.27
C LYS A 59 -0.35 -12.96 5.90
N SER A 60 -1.58 -12.47 5.95
CA SER A 60 -1.90 -11.09 5.59
C SER A 60 -1.05 -10.11 6.40
N GLN A 61 -0.46 -9.15 5.71
CA GLN A 61 0.37 -8.11 6.31
C GLN A 61 -0.31 -6.76 6.15
N LYS A 62 -0.15 -5.88 7.14
CA LYS A 62 -0.46 -4.47 6.95
C LYS A 62 0.80 -3.73 6.53
N LEU A 63 0.83 -3.21 5.31
CA LEU A 63 1.88 -2.33 4.82
C LEU A 63 1.52 -0.89 5.16
N ASP A 64 2.27 -0.31 6.09
CA ASP A 64 2.16 1.10 6.48
C ASP A 64 3.19 1.94 5.74
N LEU A 65 2.69 2.92 4.98
CA LEU A 65 3.46 3.90 4.24
C LEU A 65 3.24 5.27 4.87
N SER A 66 4.22 5.74 5.63
CA SER A 66 4.15 7.04 6.32
C SER A 66 4.89 8.13 5.54
N PHE A 67 4.31 9.32 5.48
CA PHE A 67 4.85 10.45 4.73
C PHE A 67 4.39 11.79 5.31
N GLU A 68 5.11 12.86 4.97
CA GLU A 68 4.69 14.23 5.29
C GLU A 68 3.80 14.81 4.19
N GLU A 69 4.21 14.64 2.93
CA GLU A 69 3.49 15.08 1.74
C GLU A 69 3.34 13.92 0.75
N LEU A 70 2.24 13.93 0.00
CA LEU A 70 1.97 12.94 -1.03
C LEU A 70 2.34 13.49 -2.41
N ASP A 71 3.50 13.08 -2.92
CA ASP A 71 3.95 13.41 -4.27
C ASP A 71 3.59 12.31 -5.29
N SER A 72 3.89 12.56 -6.56
CA SER A 72 3.60 11.63 -7.65
C SER A 72 4.34 10.29 -7.51
N GLY A 73 5.53 10.26 -6.92
CA GLY A 73 6.29 9.03 -6.71
C GLY A 73 5.60 8.14 -5.69
N LYS A 74 5.21 8.72 -4.55
CA LYS A 74 4.44 8.04 -3.50
C LYS A 74 3.06 7.60 -3.99
N SER A 75 2.34 8.45 -4.72
CA SER A 75 1.07 8.09 -5.35
C SER A 75 1.22 6.88 -6.28
N GLN A 76 2.29 6.85 -7.09
CA GLN A 76 2.53 5.75 -8.02
C GLN A 76 2.77 4.43 -7.30
N VAL A 77 3.51 4.43 -6.18
CA VAL A 77 3.75 3.22 -5.39
C VAL A 77 2.45 2.67 -4.80
N ILE A 78 1.60 3.52 -4.22
CA ILE A 78 0.29 3.11 -3.67
C ILE A 78 -0.57 2.50 -4.77
N SER A 79 -0.63 3.16 -5.93
CA SER A 79 -1.39 2.68 -7.09
C SER A 79 -0.84 1.34 -7.62
N ASN A 80 0.48 1.19 -7.71
CA ASN A 80 1.13 -0.04 -8.17
C ASN A 80 0.79 -1.24 -7.29
N VAL A 81 0.85 -1.07 -5.96
CA VAL A 81 0.48 -2.13 -5.01
C VAL A 81 -0.99 -2.51 -5.16
N ALA A 82 -1.89 -1.53 -5.23
CA ALA A 82 -3.32 -1.79 -5.39
C ALA A 82 -3.64 -2.52 -6.71
N ASN A 83 -3.05 -2.07 -7.83
CA ASN A 83 -3.21 -2.72 -9.13
C ASN A 83 -2.67 -4.16 -9.13
N PHE A 84 -1.53 -4.40 -8.48
CA PHE A 84 -0.98 -5.75 -8.36
C PHE A 84 -1.91 -6.71 -7.59
N LEU A 85 -2.49 -6.25 -6.48
CA LEU A 85 -3.45 -7.04 -5.71
C LEU A 85 -4.69 -7.41 -6.53
N PHE A 86 -5.12 -6.54 -7.45
CA PHE A 86 -6.23 -6.83 -8.36
C PHE A 86 -5.85 -7.58 -9.63
N ASP A 87 -4.56 -7.73 -9.93
CA ASP A 87 -4.14 -8.39 -11.16
C ASP A 87 -4.52 -9.87 -11.11
N LYS A 88 -5.34 -10.30 -12.08
CA LYS A 88 -5.89 -11.67 -12.14
C LYS A 88 -4.84 -12.77 -12.21
N ASP A 89 -3.66 -12.49 -12.75
CA ASP A 89 -2.59 -13.46 -12.96
C ASP A 89 -1.61 -13.48 -11.77
N PHE A 90 -1.72 -12.48 -10.88
CA PHE A 90 -0.95 -12.35 -9.65
C PHE A 90 -1.85 -12.28 -8.41
N GLY A 91 -2.31 -11.10 -7.99
CA GLY A 91 -3.03 -10.94 -6.72
C GLY A 91 -4.46 -11.51 -6.71
N GLY A 92 -5.21 -11.34 -7.80
CA GLY A 92 -6.51 -11.94 -8.01
C GLY A 92 -7.64 -11.52 -7.07
N GLN A 93 -7.45 -10.45 -6.29
CA GLN A 93 -8.39 -10.07 -5.22
C GLN A 93 -9.70 -9.51 -5.77
N GLU A 94 -10.81 -9.85 -5.11
CA GLU A 94 -12.14 -9.28 -5.43
C GLU A 94 -12.36 -7.92 -4.73
N SER A 95 -11.59 -7.64 -3.69
CA SER A 95 -11.55 -6.35 -3.00
C SER A 95 -10.24 -6.21 -2.22
N ILE A 96 -9.80 -4.98 -1.97
CA ILE A 96 -8.67 -4.69 -1.08
C ILE A 96 -9.09 -3.70 0.00
N PHE A 97 -8.41 -3.78 1.14
CA PHE A 97 -8.63 -2.90 2.26
C PHE A 97 -7.49 -1.89 2.38
N VAL A 98 -7.85 -0.60 2.37
CA VAL A 98 -6.94 0.53 2.49
C VAL A 98 -7.35 1.35 3.71
N GLN A 99 -6.40 1.92 4.45
CA GLN A 99 -6.69 2.86 5.53
C GLN A 99 -5.93 4.17 5.33
N LEU A 100 -6.60 5.29 5.57
CA LEU A 100 -6.02 6.63 5.57
C LEU A 100 -6.03 7.15 7.00
N ASP A 101 -4.87 7.20 7.65
CA ASP A 101 -4.74 7.55 9.09
C ASP A 101 -5.71 6.77 9.98
N GLY A 102 -5.83 5.46 9.71
CA GLY A 102 -6.72 4.54 10.41
C GLY A 102 -8.19 4.58 9.97
N LYS A 103 -8.58 5.48 9.05
CA LYS A 103 -9.93 5.48 8.47
C LYS A 103 -10.02 4.44 7.35
N PRO A 104 -10.87 3.41 7.49
CA PRO A 104 -10.93 2.32 6.54
C PRO A 104 -11.65 2.71 5.23
N MET A 105 -11.20 2.11 4.14
CA MET A 105 -11.78 2.16 2.82
C MET A 105 -11.73 0.76 2.21
N LEU A 106 -12.85 0.30 1.66
CA LEU A 106 -12.91 -0.89 0.84
C LEU A 106 -12.88 -0.48 -0.63
N VAL A 107 -11.99 -1.09 -1.42
CA VAL A 107 -11.78 -0.76 -2.83
C VAL A 107 -12.05 -2.02 -3.67
N PHE A 108 -12.71 -1.86 -4.81
CA PHE A 108 -13.01 -2.95 -5.74
C PHE A 108 -12.21 -2.82 -7.05
N PRO A 109 -12.09 -3.91 -7.84
CA PRO A 109 -11.45 -3.88 -9.14
C PRO A 109 -12.03 -2.76 -10.03
N GLY A 110 -11.16 -2.02 -10.71
CA GLY A 110 -11.53 -0.87 -11.54
C GLY A 110 -11.66 0.45 -10.78
N GLN A 111 -11.64 0.45 -9.44
CA GLN A 111 -11.75 1.67 -8.62
C GLN A 111 -10.41 2.22 -8.12
N VAL A 112 -9.28 1.71 -8.61
CA VAL A 112 -7.95 2.18 -8.18
C VAL A 112 -7.75 3.66 -8.51
N ALA A 113 -8.27 4.15 -9.64
CA ALA A 113 -8.21 5.57 -9.98
C ALA A 113 -9.03 6.44 -9.01
N GLU A 114 -10.28 6.04 -8.73
CA GLU A 114 -11.16 6.73 -7.77
C GLU A 114 -10.57 6.73 -6.35
N MET A 115 -9.97 5.60 -5.94
CA MET A 115 -9.22 5.48 -4.70
C MET A 115 -8.08 6.50 -4.65
N MET A 116 -7.26 6.60 -5.69
CA MET A 116 -6.15 7.55 -5.74
C MET A 116 -6.62 9.01 -5.72
N GLU A 117 -7.67 9.36 -6.48
CA GLU A 117 -8.27 10.70 -6.43
C GLU A 117 -8.73 11.05 -5.02
N PHE A 118 -9.36 10.11 -4.31
CA PHE A 118 -9.76 10.31 -2.93
C PHE A 118 -8.56 10.51 -2.00
N ILE A 119 -7.53 9.65 -2.08
CA ILE A 119 -6.30 9.73 -1.27
C ILE A 119 -5.61 11.08 -1.49
N GLU A 120 -5.44 11.49 -2.75
CA GLU A 120 -4.83 12.78 -3.08
C GLU A 120 -5.68 13.93 -2.57
N SER A 121 -7.00 13.87 -2.69
CA SER A 121 -7.89 14.89 -2.12
C SER A 121 -7.83 14.92 -0.59
N HIS A 122 -7.59 13.79 0.07
CA HIS A 122 -7.49 13.68 1.52
C HIS A 122 -6.24 14.37 2.06
N TYR A 123 -5.11 14.20 1.36
CA TYR A 123 -3.80 14.67 1.82
C TYR A 123 -3.36 16.00 1.20
N ASN A 124 -3.85 16.38 0.02
CA ASN A 124 -3.49 17.64 -0.66
C ASN A 124 -4.42 18.82 -0.35
N VAL A 125 -5.19 18.77 0.74
CA VAL A 125 -6.10 19.89 1.14
C VAL A 125 -5.34 21.19 1.43
N GLU A 126 -4.04 21.15 1.74
CA GLU A 126 -3.29 22.35 2.14
C GLU A 126 -2.43 23.02 1.04
N THR A 127 -2.30 22.47 -0.17
CA THR A 127 -1.51 23.15 -1.24
C THR A 127 -2.31 24.14 -2.10
N LYS A 128 -3.64 24.23 -1.93
CA LYS A 128 -4.50 25.12 -2.74
C LYS A 128 -4.87 26.47 -2.11
N THR A 129 -4.42 26.77 -0.89
CA THR A 129 -4.71 28.07 -0.25
C THR A 129 -3.44 28.86 0.07
N THR A 130 -2.57 29.05 -0.91
CA THR A 130 -1.63 30.18 -0.88
C THR A 130 -1.38 30.69 -2.29
N VAL A 131 -2.37 31.39 -2.86
CA VAL A 131 -2.10 32.44 -3.84
C VAL A 131 -2.70 33.72 -3.26
N LYS A 132 -1.81 34.70 -3.10
CA LYS A 132 -1.99 36.04 -2.53
C LYS A 132 -3.15 36.81 -3.14
#